data_AF-A0A6A3XEB8-F1
#
_entry.id   AF-A0A6A3XEB8-F1
#
_cell.length_a   1.000
_cell.length_b   1.000
_cell.length_c   1.000
_cell.angle_alpha   90.00
_cell.angle_beta   90.00
_cell.angle_gamma   90.00
#
_symmetry.space_group_name_H-M   'P 1'
#
loop_
_entity.id
_entity.type
_entity.pdbx_description
1 polymer ?
#
loop_
_entity_poly.entity_id
_entity_poly.type
_entity_poly.pdbx_seq_one_letter_code
_entity_poly.pdbx_strand_id
1 'polypeptide(L)'
;MPKTLWTEIAEETNRYERQTRPERLRQAKLSIEKKTDNIHKRKEMFQAKKKELDAFKDVLAAEVMHFLALVIFRAICPIKSRLEDHWKTRARGAIPAGTWSPFMVRKRFKEIN
;
A
#
# COMPACT_ATOMS: atom_id res chain seq x y z
N MET A 1 22.17 9.51 1.77
CA MET A 1 21.34 9.87 0.60
C MET A 1 20.96 11.34 0.70
N PRO A 2 21.08 12.13 -0.39
CA PRO A 2 20.67 13.55 -0.41
C PRO A 2 19.18 13.71 -0.11
N LYS A 3 18.79 14.79 0.59
CA LYS A 3 17.38 15.06 0.89
C LYS A 3 16.53 15.28 -0.38
N THR A 4 17.13 15.88 -1.40
CA THR A 4 16.50 16.18 -2.70
C THR A 4 16.01 14.91 -3.38
N LEU A 5 16.82 13.85 -3.36
CA LEU A 5 16.48 12.56 -3.96
C LEU A 5 15.17 11.99 -3.41
N TRP A 6 14.94 12.08 -2.09
CA TRP A 6 13.72 11.54 -1.48
C TRP A 6 12.48 12.35 -1.87
N THR A 7 12.63 13.67 -2.04
CA THR A 7 11.57 14.54 -2.55
C THR A 7 11.24 14.20 -4.00
N GLU A 8 12.25 14.05 -4.86
CA GLU A 8 12.07 13.69 -6.28
C GLU A 8 11.38 12.32 -6.42
N ILE A 9 11.79 11.31 -5.64
CA ILE A 9 11.13 10.00 -5.64
C ILE A 9 9.66 10.13 -5.23
N ALA A 10 9.35 10.92 -4.21
CA ALA A 10 7.98 11.12 -3.77
C ALA A 10 7.14 11.83 -4.84
N GLU A 11 7.69 12.86 -5.48
CA GLU A 11 7.04 13.58 -6.59
C GLU A 11 6.74 12.66 -7.77
N GLU A 12 7.72 11.86 -8.19
CA GLU A 12 7.54 10.91 -9.31
C GLU A 12 6.60 9.75 -8.94
N THR A 13 6.63 9.28 -7.70
CA THR A 13 5.66 8.29 -7.21
C THR A 13 4.22 8.84 -7.30
N ASN A 14 4.03 10.09 -6.88
CA ASN A 14 2.71 10.75 -6.95
C ASN A 14 2.30 11.03 -8.39
N ARG A 15 3.24 11.39 -9.26
CA ARG A 15 2.99 11.53 -10.71
C ARG A 15 2.52 10.20 -11.30
N TYR A 16 3.23 9.12 -11.02
CA TYR A 16 2.88 7.77 -11.49
C TYR A 16 1.51 7.33 -10.98
N GLU A 17 1.18 7.59 -9.71
CA GLU A 17 -0.14 7.27 -9.15
C GLU A 17 -1.26 7.92 -9.95
N ARG A 18 -1.14 9.22 -10.23
CA ARG A 18 -2.14 10.00 -10.98
C ARG A 18 -2.27 9.52 -12.42
N GLN A 19 -1.15 9.24 -13.08
CA GLN A 19 -1.13 8.74 -14.46
C GLN A 19 -1.78 7.36 -14.60
N THR A 20 -1.55 6.47 -13.62
CA THR A 20 -2.04 5.08 -13.68
C THR A 20 -3.42 4.88 -13.04
N ARG A 21 -3.96 5.87 -12.32
CA ARG A 21 -5.27 5.78 -11.65
C ARG A 21 -6.41 5.37 -12.59
N PRO A 22 -6.56 5.94 -13.81
CA PRO A 22 -7.63 5.54 -14.73
C PRO A 22 -7.52 4.08 -15.17
N GLU A 23 -6.30 3.59 -15.41
CA GLU A 23 -6.07 2.20 -15.80
C GLU A 23 -6.34 1.24 -14.63
N ARG A 24 -5.94 1.60 -13.40
CA ARG A 24 -6.30 0.83 -12.20
C ARG A 24 -7.82 0.75 -11.98
N LEU A 25 -8.55 1.82 -12.28
CA LEU A 25 -10.03 1.80 -12.25
C LEU A 25 -10.61 0.84 -13.31
N ARG A 26 -10.06 0.85 -14.52
CA ARG A 26 -10.47 -0.06 -15.59
C ARG A 26 -10.22 -1.52 -15.22
N GLN A 27 -9.04 -1.83 -14.70
CA GLN A 27 -8.69 -3.18 -14.22
C GLN A 27 -9.58 -3.62 -13.05
N ALA A 28 -9.88 -2.71 -12.12
CA ALA A 28 -10.81 -2.98 -11.04
C ALA A 28 -12.20 -3.34 -11.55
N LYS A 29 -12.73 -2.60 -12.54
CA LYS A 29 -14.03 -2.90 -13.16
C LYS A 29 -14.05 -4.31 -13.75
N LEU A 30 -13.05 -4.67 -14.55
CA LEU A 30 -12.93 -6.00 -15.15
C LEU A 30 -12.81 -7.12 -14.08
N SER A 31 -12.06 -6.86 -13.01
CA SER A 31 -11.90 -7.81 -11.90
C SER A 31 -13.21 -8.02 -11.12
N ILE A 32 -13.99 -6.95 -10.94
CA ILE A 32 -15.30 -7.01 -10.27
C ILE A 32 -16.30 -7.77 -11.14
N GLU A 33 -16.33 -7.51 -12.44
CA GLU A 33 -17.19 -8.21 -13.40
C GLU A 33 -16.96 -9.73 -13.38
N LYS A 34 -15.70 -10.17 -13.21
CA LYS A 34 -15.36 -11.59 -13.08
C LYS A 34 -15.75 -12.21 -11.73
N LYS A 35 -15.91 -11.41 -10.68
CA LYS A 35 -16.17 -11.91 -9.30
C LYS A 35 -17.64 -12.12 -9.00
N THR A 36 -18.53 -11.40 -9.68
CA THR A 36 -19.97 -11.48 -9.40
C THR A 36 -20.80 -11.00 -10.59
N ASP A 37 -21.86 -11.75 -10.89
CA ASP A 37 -22.83 -11.40 -11.94
C ASP A 37 -23.92 -10.44 -11.43
N ASN A 38 -24.03 -10.26 -10.11
CA ASN A 38 -25.03 -9.38 -9.51
C ASN A 38 -24.71 -7.91 -9.80
N ILE A 39 -25.57 -7.27 -10.60
CA ILE A 39 -25.40 -5.88 -11.07
C ILE A 39 -25.27 -4.88 -9.90
N HIS A 40 -26.08 -5.03 -8.86
CA HIS A 40 -26.06 -4.12 -7.71
C HIS A 40 -24.75 -4.22 -6.95
N LYS A 41 -24.32 -5.46 -6.66
CA LYS A 41 -23.04 -5.73 -5.99
C LYS A 41 -21.84 -5.24 -6.80
N ARG A 42 -21.86 -5.38 -8.13
CA ARG A 42 -20.81 -4.82 -9.01
C ARG A 42 -20.72 -3.31 -8.88
N LYS A 43 -21.87 -2.62 -8.93
CA LYS A 43 -21.93 -1.15 -8.82
C LYS A 43 -21.37 -0.70 -7.47
N GLU A 44 -21.77 -1.33 -6.38
CA GLU A 44 -21.30 -1.01 -5.04
C GLU A 44 -19.77 -1.20 -4.91
N MET A 45 -19.25 -2.37 -5.31
CA MET A 45 -17.81 -2.67 -5.26
C MET A 45 -16.99 -1.69 -6.11
N PHE A 46 -17.50 -1.32 -7.28
CA PHE A 46 -16.82 -0.38 -8.17
C PHE A 46 -16.79 1.03 -7.56
N GLN A 47 -17.90 1.50 -6.99
CA GLN A 47 -17.93 2.80 -6.29
C GLN A 47 -17.02 2.82 -5.06
N ALA A 48 -16.98 1.72 -4.30
CA ALA A 48 -16.06 1.59 -3.17
C ALA A 48 -14.60 1.67 -3.63
N LYS A 49 -14.23 0.97 -4.71
CA LYS A 49 -12.87 1.02 -5.25
C LYS A 49 -12.51 2.38 -5.82
N LYS A 50 -13.47 3.04 -6.49
CA LYS A 50 -13.28 4.41 -6.98
C LYS A 50 -13.01 5.37 -5.84
N LYS A 51 -13.84 5.33 -4.79
CA LYS A 51 -13.64 6.15 -3.58
C LYS A 51 -12.30 5.89 -2.91
N GLU A 52 -11.86 4.63 -2.86
CA GLU A 52 -10.54 4.26 -2.33
C GLU A 52 -9.40 4.92 -3.13
N LEU A 53 -9.45 4.85 -4.46
CA LEU A 53 -8.43 5.45 -5.33
C LEU A 53 -8.47 6.99 -5.31
N ASP A 54 -9.65 7.58 -5.23
CA ASP A 54 -9.80 9.04 -5.12
C ASP A 54 -9.35 9.57 -3.75
N ALA A 55 -9.42 8.74 -2.70
CA ALA A 55 -8.94 9.06 -1.36
C ALA A 55 -7.43 8.83 -1.18
N PHE A 56 -6.70 8.42 -2.22
CA PHE A 56 -5.25 8.26 -2.16
C PHE A 56 -4.60 9.60 -1.84
N LYS A 57 -3.80 9.63 -0.76
CA LYS A 57 -3.04 10.80 -0.35
C LYS A 57 -1.65 10.76 -0.99
N ASP A 58 -1.18 11.92 -1.44
CA ASP A 58 0.19 12.08 -1.91
C ASP A 58 1.19 11.48 -0.91
N VAL A 59 2.13 10.71 -1.44
CA VAL A 59 3.24 10.09 -0.73
C VAL A 59 4.24 11.18 -0.36
N LEU A 60 4.64 11.20 0.91
CA LEU A 60 5.66 12.12 1.41
C LEU A 60 7.06 11.49 1.31
N ALA A 61 8.10 12.31 1.20
CA ALA A 61 9.50 11.85 1.21
C ALA A 61 9.83 11.00 2.46
N ALA A 62 9.28 11.35 3.62
CA ALA A 62 9.43 10.55 4.84
C ALA A 62 8.78 9.16 4.74
N GLU A 63 7.64 9.05 4.05
CA GLU A 63 6.97 7.76 3.83
C GLU A 63 7.76 6.87 2.88
N VAL A 64 8.40 7.44 1.85
CA VAL A 64 9.34 6.72 0.97
C VAL A 64 10.49 6.14 1.79
N MET A 65 11.09 6.94 2.68
CA MET A 65 12.17 6.48 3.55
C MET A 65 11.72 5.34 4.48
N HIS A 66 10.57 5.50 5.16
CA HIS A 66 10.02 4.44 6.01
C HIS A 66 9.73 3.17 5.20
N PHE A 67 9.09 3.30 4.03
CA PHE A 67 8.77 2.17 3.16
C PHE A 67 10.02 1.37 2.79
N LEU A 68 11.05 2.06 2.30
CA LEU A 68 12.32 1.42 1.92
C LEU A 68 13.02 0.78 3.11
N ALA A 69 13.05 1.46 4.26
CA ALA A 69 13.63 0.90 5.48
C ALA A 69 12.91 -0.40 5.90
N LEU A 70 11.58 -0.46 5.81
CA LEU A 70 10.79 -1.66 6.13
C LEU A 70 11.05 -2.80 5.13
N VAL A 71 11.16 -2.50 3.83
CA VAL A 71 11.50 -3.48 2.79
C VAL A 71 12.92 -4.02 3.00
N ILE A 72 13.89 -3.16 3.29
CA ILE A 72 15.28 -3.55 3.58
C ILE A 72 15.33 -4.38 4.87
N PHE A 73 14.64 -3.96 5.93
CA PHE A 73 14.54 -4.73 7.18
C PHE A 73 14.00 -6.13 6.92
N ARG A 74 12.96 -6.26 6.08
CA ARG A 74 12.37 -7.56 5.70
C ARG A 74 13.37 -8.46 4.97
N ALA A 75 14.25 -7.86 4.16
CA ALA A 75 15.26 -8.57 3.37
C ALA A 75 16.45 -9.03 4.24
N ILE A 76 16.92 -8.19 5.15
CA ILE A 76 18.05 -8.48 6.05
C ILE A 76 17.64 -9.46 7.16
N CYS A 77 16.44 -9.28 7.71
CA CYS A 77 15.87 -10.14 8.74
C CYS A 77 14.72 -10.94 8.12
N PRO A 78 15.00 -12.04 7.38
CA PRO A 78 13.96 -12.86 6.77
C PRO A 78 13.22 -13.64 7.86
N ILE A 79 12.30 -12.97 8.52
CA ILE A 79 11.31 -13.65 9.35
C ILE A 79 10.50 -14.54 8.40
N LYS A 80 10.42 -15.85 8.66
CA LYS A 80 9.62 -16.81 7.85
C LYS A 80 8.10 -16.55 7.93
N SER A 81 7.69 -15.41 8.48
CA SER A 81 6.31 -14.99 8.66
C SER A 81 5.80 -14.20 7.44
N ARG A 82 4.48 -14.11 7.31
CA ARG A 82 3.86 -13.28 6.27
C ARG A 82 4.19 -11.81 6.55
N LEU A 83 4.25 -10.99 5.49
CA LEU A 83 4.45 -9.54 5.60
C LEU A 83 3.45 -8.89 6.59
N GLU A 84 2.22 -9.36 6.57
CA GLU A 84 1.14 -8.87 7.43
C GLU A 84 1.37 -9.16 8.92
N ASP A 85 2.23 -10.12 9.25
CA ASP A 85 2.54 -10.47 10.64
C ASP A 85 3.28 -9.33 11.37
N HIS A 86 3.97 -8.45 10.64
CA HIS A 86 4.69 -7.31 11.22
C HIS A 86 3.78 -6.24 11.88
N TRP A 87 2.50 -6.20 11.50
CA TRP A 87 1.49 -5.30 12.08
C TRP A 87 0.58 -6.00 13.09
N LYS A 88 0.86 -7.25 13.47
CA LYS A 88 0.05 -7.94 14.47
C LYS A 88 0.24 -7.31 15.83
N THR A 89 -0.87 -7.13 16.55
CA THR A 89 -0.87 -6.61 17.92
C THR A 89 -0.42 -7.64 18.96
N ARG A 90 -0.29 -8.91 18.57
CA ARG A 90 0.21 -9.99 19.42
C ARG A 90 1.55 -10.48 18.91
N ALA A 91 2.46 -10.75 19.84
CA ALA A 91 3.71 -11.42 19.53
C ALA A 91 3.44 -12.84 18.99
N ARG A 92 4.31 -13.32 18.11
CA ARG A 92 4.25 -14.69 17.58
C ARG A 92 5.64 -15.30 17.65
N GLY A 93 5.85 -16.26 18.56
CA GLY A 93 7.16 -16.83 18.79
C GLY A 93 8.17 -15.74 19.13
N ALA A 94 9.29 -15.70 18.41
CA ALA A 94 10.34 -14.69 18.57
C ALA A 94 10.03 -13.31 17.90
N ILE A 95 8.85 -13.14 17.28
CA ILE A 95 8.48 -11.89 16.59
C ILE A 95 7.71 -11.00 17.57
N PRO A 96 8.23 -9.81 17.93
CA PRO A 96 7.51 -8.86 18.77
C PRO A 96 6.22 -8.39 18.11
N ALA A 97 5.24 -7.98 18.94
CA ALA A 97 4.03 -7.34 18.44
C ALA A 97 4.36 -6.00 17.75
N GLY A 98 3.71 -5.74 16.62
CA GLY A 98 3.63 -4.41 16.03
C GLY A 98 4.94 -3.83 15.52
N THR A 99 5.91 -4.66 15.12
CA THR A 99 7.24 -4.21 14.66
C THR A 99 7.22 -3.09 13.61
N TRP A 100 6.20 -3.02 12.74
CA TRP A 100 6.10 -1.99 11.69
C TRP A 100 5.10 -0.88 12.02
N SER A 101 4.19 -1.13 12.97
CA SER A 101 3.09 -0.20 13.30
C SER A 101 3.56 1.20 13.70
N PRO A 102 4.67 1.39 14.43
CA PRO A 102 5.19 2.73 14.75
C PRO A 102 5.64 3.55 13.55
N PHE A 103 6.05 2.91 12.45
CA PHE A 103 6.66 3.59 11.30
C PHE A 103 5.66 3.83 10.17
N MET A 104 4.79 2.85 9.89
CA MET A 104 3.80 2.94 8.83
C MET A 104 2.63 2.01 9.11
N VAL A 105 1.40 2.48 8.94
CA VAL A 105 0.21 1.63 9.08
C VAL A 105 0.09 0.68 7.88
N ARG A 106 -0.32 -0.57 8.12
CA ARG A 106 -0.48 -1.61 7.08
C ARG A 106 -1.25 -1.15 5.84
N LYS A 107 -2.34 -0.40 6.05
CA LYS A 107 -3.15 0.13 4.94
C LYS A 107 -2.31 1.04 4.04
N ARG A 108 -1.57 1.98 4.63
CA ARG A 108 -0.71 2.92 3.89
C ARG A 108 0.43 2.21 3.17
N PHE A 109 1.04 1.21 3.80
CA PHE A 109 2.06 0.38 3.13
C PHE A 109 1.50 -0.30 1.87
N LYS A 110 0.29 -0.87 1.95
CA LYS A 110 -0.38 -1.50 0.80
C LYS A 110 -0.84 -0.53 -0.28
N GLU A 111 -1.05 0.75 0.06
CA GLU A 111 -1.37 1.77 -0.93
C GLU A 111 -0.12 2.17 -1.74
N ILE A 112 1.06 2.16 -1.11
CA ILE A 112 2.34 2.53 -1.73
C ILE A 112 2.98 1.36 -2.52
N ASN A 113 2.80 0.11 -2.07
CA ASN A 113 3.35 -1.10 -2.67
C ASN A 113 2.51 -1.67 -3.82
#